data_AF-A0A2U3LG31-F1
#
_entry.id   AF-A0A2U3LG31-F1
#
_cell.length_a   1.000
_cell.length_b   1.000
_cell.length_c   1.000
_cell.angle_alpha   90.00
_cell.angle_beta   90.00
_cell.angle_gamma   90.00
#
_symmetry.space_group_name_H-M   'P 1'
#
loop_
_entity.id
_entity.type
_entity.pdbx_description
1 polymer ?
#
loop_
_entity_poly.entity_id
_entity_poly.type
_entity_poly.pdbx_seq_one_letter_code
_entity_poly.pdbx_strand_id
1 'polypeptide(L)'
;MASEEELSAIKTWSIIAAIAVGFLAWGMLIYFVIGDKGPPGWDFSVIPDIPGQSVYSSSSPIKPHGLVPGPESTPVEPQHVSGPVSEAQRMEAPK
;
A
#
# COMPACT_ATOMS: atom_id res chain seq x y z
N MET A 1 54.88 3.17 -13.92
CA MET A 1 54.65 3.61 -12.53
C MET A 1 53.65 4.75 -12.61
N ALA A 2 52.47 4.62 -12.02
CA ALA A 2 51.48 5.70 -12.02
C ALA A 2 52.08 6.93 -11.35
N SER A 3 51.78 8.12 -11.87
CA SER A 3 52.27 9.36 -11.26
C SER A 3 51.53 9.63 -9.94
N GLU A 4 52.15 10.38 -9.02
CA GLU A 4 51.54 10.79 -7.74
C GLU A 4 50.18 11.49 -7.94
N GLU A 5 50.06 12.27 -9.02
CA GLU A 5 48.82 12.93 -9.46
C GLU A 5 47.71 11.90 -9.79
N GLU A 6 48.07 10.84 -10.51
CA GLU A 6 47.16 9.78 -10.94
C GLU A 6 46.65 8.97 -9.74
N LEU A 7 47.53 8.65 -8.78
CA LEU A 7 47.17 8.01 -7.52
C LEU A 7 46.21 8.87 -6.68
N SER A 8 46.45 10.18 -6.61
CA SER A 8 45.58 11.13 -5.91
C SER A 8 44.19 11.23 -6.56
N ALA A 9 44.14 11.27 -7.88
CA ALA A 9 42.90 11.27 -8.65
C ALA A 9 42.10 9.98 -8.43
N ILE A 10 42.75 8.81 -8.54
CA ILE A 10 42.12 7.50 -8.30
C ILE A 10 41.56 7.43 -6.87
N LYS A 11 42.33 7.89 -5.87
CA LYS A 11 41.87 7.91 -4.47
C LYS A 11 40.61 8.75 -4.30
N THR A 12 40.62 9.96 -4.85
CA THR A 12 39.47 10.88 -4.77
C THR A 12 38.22 10.27 -5.41
N TRP A 13 38.36 9.75 -6.63
CA TRP A 13 37.26 9.09 -7.34
C TRP A 13 36.77 7.83 -6.63
N SER A 14 37.66 7.05 -6.00
CA SER A 14 37.27 5.87 -5.24
C SER A 14 36.41 6.22 -4.02
N ILE A 15 36.69 7.33 -3.34
CA ILE A 15 35.91 7.81 -2.19
C ILE A 15 34.51 8.23 -2.66
N ILE A 16 34.44 9.00 -3.76
CA ILE A 16 33.16 9.42 -4.35
C ILE A 16 32.33 8.21 -4.74
N ALA A 17 32.94 7.23 -5.44
CA ALA A 17 32.28 6.00 -5.84
C ALA A 17 31.79 5.19 -4.63
N ALA A 18 32.60 5.07 -3.57
CA ALA A 18 32.23 4.36 -2.35
C ALA A 18 31.03 5.01 -1.65
N ILE A 19 30.98 6.34 -1.57
CA ILE A 19 29.85 7.07 -0.99
C ILE A 19 28.59 6.84 -1.85
N ALA A 20 28.69 6.96 -3.18
CA ALA A 20 27.57 6.76 -4.09
C ALA A 20 27.00 5.33 -3.98
N VAL A 21 27.88 4.31 -3.98
CA VAL A 21 27.49 2.90 -3.78
C VAL A 21 26.84 2.70 -2.41
N GLY A 22 27.34 3.36 -1.36
CA GLY A 22 26.75 3.33 -0.03
C GLY A 22 25.30 3.83 -0.01
N PHE A 23 25.01 4.96 -0.67
CA PHE A 23 23.64 5.48 -0.80
C PHE A 23 22.74 4.55 -1.60
N LEU A 24 23.22 3.98 -2.70
CA LEU A 24 22.46 3.03 -3.50
C LEU A 24 22.14 1.76 -2.72
N ALA A 25 23.13 1.20 -2.01
CA ALA A 25 22.95 0.02 -1.17
C ALA A 25 21.95 0.29 -0.04
N TRP A 26 22.03 1.47 0.59
CA TRP A 26 21.10 1.87 1.63
C TRP A 26 19.67 2.04 1.12
N GLY A 27 19.50 2.74 0.00
CA GLY A 27 18.20 2.91 -0.65
C GLY A 27 17.59 1.57 -1.08
N MET A 28 18.42 0.67 -1.62
CA MET A 28 18.01 -0.68 -1.99
C MET A 28 17.59 -1.52 -0.78
N LEU A 29 18.32 -1.41 0.35
CA LEU A 29 17.95 -2.07 1.60
C LEU A 29 16.60 -1.58 2.12
N ILE A 30 16.37 -0.26 2.14
CA ILE A 30 15.08 0.32 2.52
C ILE A 30 13.97 -0.21 1.62
N TYR A 31 14.19 -0.23 0.31
CA TYR A 31 13.23 -0.74 -0.65
C TYR A 31 12.87 -2.21 -0.38
N PHE A 32 13.84 -3.08 -0.08
CA PHE A 32 13.54 -4.48 0.22
C PHE A 32 12.88 -4.69 1.60
N VAL A 33 13.24 -3.86 2.60
CA VAL A 33 12.72 -4.02 3.96
C VAL A 33 11.32 -3.43 4.11
N ILE A 34 11.08 -2.25 3.52
CA ILE A 34 9.88 -1.42 3.73
C ILE A 34 9.04 -1.28 2.45
N GLY A 35 9.64 -1.45 1.27
CA GLY A 35 8.95 -1.27 -0.01
C GLY A 35 7.71 -2.13 -0.14
N ASP A 36 6.86 -1.74 -1.09
CA ASP A 36 5.49 -2.25 -1.22
C ASP A 36 5.43 -3.78 -1.20
N LYS A 37 5.02 -4.33 -0.05
CA LYS A 37 4.85 -5.77 0.17
C LYS A 37 3.47 -6.25 -0.30
N GLY A 38 2.72 -5.37 -0.96
CA GLY A 38 1.33 -5.56 -1.29
C GLY A 38 0.41 -5.24 -0.12
N PRO A 39 -0.90 -5.26 -0.37
CA PRO A 39 -1.90 -5.09 0.69
C PRO A 39 -1.69 -6.14 1.78
N PRO A 40 -1.69 -5.73 3.07
CA PRO A 40 -1.56 -6.68 4.16
C PRO A 40 -2.68 -7.72 4.07
N GLY A 41 -2.36 -8.98 4.36
CA GLY A 41 -3.33 -10.08 4.36
C GLY A 41 -4.36 -10.02 5.50
N TRP A 42 -4.63 -8.82 6.03
CA TRP A 42 -5.71 -8.61 6.98
C TRP A 42 -7.02 -8.90 6.28
N ASP A 43 -7.75 -9.87 6.83
CA ASP A 43 -9.14 -10.07 6.47
C ASP A 43 -9.93 -8.87 6.99
N PHE A 44 -10.31 -7.96 6.09
CA PHE A 44 -11.14 -6.81 6.46
C PHE A 44 -12.53 -7.24 6.89
N SER A 45 -12.91 -8.52 6.70
CA SER A 45 -14.26 -9.03 6.89
C SER A 45 -15.29 -8.14 6.19
N VAL A 46 -16.55 -8.55 6.22
CA VAL A 46 -17.63 -7.65 5.80
C VAL A 46 -17.82 -6.66 6.94
N ILE A 47 -17.14 -5.50 6.89
CA ILE A 47 -17.56 -4.36 7.70
C ILE A 47 -18.85 -3.87 7.04
N PRO A 48 -20.02 -4.04 7.68
CA PRO A 48 -21.24 -3.50 7.10
C PRO A 48 -21.13 -1.97 7.11
N ASP A 49 -21.47 -1.33 5.98
CA ASP A 49 -21.57 0.13 5.83
C ASP A 49 -22.76 0.68 6.63
N ILE A 50 -22.83 0.38 7.93
CA ILE A 50 -23.81 0.91 8.83
C ILE A 50 -23.24 2.25 9.32
N PRO A 51 -23.88 3.39 9.02
CA PRO A 51 -23.49 4.66 9.63
C PRO A 51 -23.59 4.52 11.15
N GLY A 52 -22.42 4.41 11.78
CA GLY A 52 -22.16 4.47 13.21
C GLY A 52 -23.05 3.62 14.12
N GLN A 53 -22.61 2.38 14.38
CA GLN A 53 -23.01 1.61 15.56
C GLN A 53 -22.16 1.92 16.81
N SER A 54 -21.20 2.84 16.72
CA SER A 54 -20.43 3.26 17.89
C SER A 54 -21.33 4.03 18.87
N VAL A 55 -21.05 3.89 20.16
CA VAL A 55 -21.78 4.59 21.25
C VAL A 55 -21.68 6.13 21.11
N TYR A 56 -20.75 6.62 20.29
CA TYR A 56 -20.52 8.03 20.00
C TYR A 56 -21.03 8.47 18.62
N SER A 57 -21.72 7.59 17.88
CA SER A 57 -22.34 7.95 16.61
C SER A 57 -23.46 8.97 16.83
N SER A 58 -23.32 10.14 16.20
CA SER A 58 -24.33 11.21 16.21
C SER A 58 -25.42 11.01 15.15
N SER A 59 -25.21 10.10 14.20
CA SER A 59 -26.18 9.69 13.19
C SER A 59 -27.13 8.64 13.79
N SER A 60 -28.36 9.04 14.09
CA SER A 60 -29.44 8.10 14.38
C SER A 60 -29.59 7.14 13.20
N PRO A 61 -29.73 5.81 13.39
CA PRO A 61 -29.91 4.88 12.27
C PRO A 61 -31.14 5.33 11.48
N ILE A 62 -30.89 5.90 10.30
CA ILE A 62 -31.94 6.23 9.35
C ILE A 62 -32.65 4.92 9.05
N LYS A 63 -33.88 4.78 9.56
CA LYS A 63 -34.82 3.82 8.99
C LYS A 63 -34.93 4.21 7.52
N PRO A 64 -34.63 3.32 6.55
CA PRO A 64 -34.79 3.65 5.14
C PRO A 64 -36.24 4.07 4.94
N HIS A 65 -36.46 5.36 4.67
CA HIS A 65 -37.77 5.88 4.36
C HIS A 65 -38.23 5.22 3.06
N GLY A 66 -39.13 4.24 3.15
CA GLY A 66 -39.87 3.73 1.98
C GLY A 66 -40.08 2.21 1.86
N LEU A 67 -39.52 1.37 2.74
CA LEU A 67 -39.77 -0.08 2.65
C LEU A 67 -40.66 -0.56 3.79
N VAL A 68 -41.82 -1.07 3.40
CA VAL A 68 -42.79 -1.82 4.21
C VAL A 68 -42.04 -2.81 5.12
N PRO A 69 -42.45 -3.01 6.38
CA PRO A 69 -41.83 -4.02 7.25
C PRO A 69 -42.07 -5.41 6.66
N GLY A 70 -41.13 -5.88 5.85
CA GLY A 70 -41.00 -7.28 5.47
C GLY A 70 -40.17 -8.02 6.53
N PRO A 71 -40.51 -9.27 6.85
CA PRO A 71 -39.65 -10.10 7.68
C PRO A 71 -38.36 -10.39 6.91
N GLU A 72 -37.30 -10.64 7.67
CA GLU A 72 -35.96 -11.03 7.23
C GLU A 72 -35.05 -9.94 6.65
N SER A 73 -34.07 -9.61 7.51
CA SER A 73 -32.66 -9.53 7.18
C SER A 73 -32.26 -10.41 6.00
N THR A 74 -32.40 -9.92 4.77
CA THR A 74 -31.64 -10.47 3.65
C THR A 74 -30.16 -10.27 3.96
N PRO A 75 -29.33 -11.32 3.94
CA PRO A 75 -27.88 -11.17 4.03
C PRO A 75 -27.42 -10.20 2.93
N VAL A 76 -26.85 -9.06 3.33
CA VAL A 76 -26.30 -8.08 2.39
C VAL A 76 -25.15 -8.79 1.67
N GLU A 77 -25.22 -8.84 0.35
CA GLU A 77 -24.18 -9.47 -0.47
C GLU A 77 -22.85 -8.73 -0.22
N PRO A 78 -21.73 -9.44 0.00
CA PRO A 78 -20.46 -8.80 0.26
C PRO A 78 -20.09 -7.86 -0.89
N GLN A 79 -19.96 -6.56 -0.62
CA GLN A 79 -19.46 -5.59 -1.61
C GLN A 79 -17.97 -5.79 -1.95
N HIS A 80 -17.29 -6.70 -1.25
CA HIS A 80 -15.92 -7.07 -1.56
C HIS A 80 -15.89 -8.00 -2.79
N VAL A 81 -15.40 -7.49 -3.91
CA VAL A 81 -15.10 -8.31 -5.10
C VAL A 81 -14.03 -9.32 -4.73
N SER A 82 -14.44 -10.58 -4.52
CA SER A 82 -13.54 -11.70 -4.34
C SER A 82 -13.03 -12.14 -5.71
N GLY A 83 -12.14 -11.35 -6.30
CA GLY A 83 -11.51 -11.67 -7.58
C GLY A 83 -10.02 -11.31 -7.54
N PRO A 84 -9.14 -12.08 -8.21
CA PRO A 84 -7.80 -11.59 -8.49
C PRO A 84 -7.94 -10.26 -9.24
N VAL A 85 -7.10 -9.27 -8.88
CA VAL A 85 -7.06 -7.95 -9.52
C VAL A 85 -7.21 -8.13 -11.03
N SER A 86 -8.28 -7.59 -11.59
CA SER A 86 -8.55 -7.74 -13.02
C SER A 86 -7.35 -7.20 -13.80
N GLU A 87 -6.97 -7.90 -14.87
CA GLU A 87 -5.80 -7.59 -15.69
C GLU A 87 -5.82 -6.14 -16.22
N ALA A 88 -7.02 -5.55 -16.33
CA ALA A 88 -7.25 -4.14 -16.64
C ALA A 88 -6.63 -3.19 -15.61
N GLN A 89 -6.77 -3.48 -14.32
CA GLN A 89 -6.24 -2.66 -13.23
C GLN A 89 -4.71 -2.86 -13.07
N ARG A 90 -4.17 -3.96 -13.59
CA ARG A 90 -2.72 -4.22 -13.69
C ARG A 90 -2.05 -3.44 -14.83
N MET A 91 -2.80 -3.07 -15.88
CA MET A 91 -2.31 -2.33 -17.03
C MET A 91 -2.37 -0.80 -16.87
N GLU A 92 -3.13 -0.29 -15.89
CA GLU A 92 -3.17 1.15 -15.56
C GLU A 92 -2.10 1.61 -14.56
N ALA A 93 -1.36 0.68 -13.94
CA ALA A 93 -0.23 1.06 -13.11
C ALA A 93 0.92 1.55 -14.01
N PRO A 94 1.35 2.83 -13.91
CA PRO A 94 2.53 3.30 -14.63
C PRO A 94 3.75 2.52 -14.12
N LYS A 95 4.50 1.95 -15.06
CA LYS A 95 5.69 1.14 -14.84
C LYS A 95 6.84 1.93 -14.21
#